data_AF-A0A2M8PKC9-F1
#
_entry.id   AF-A0A2M8PKC9-F1
#
_cell.length_a   1.000
_cell.length_b   1.000
_cell.length_c   1.000
_cell.angle_alpha   90.00
_cell.angle_beta   90.00
_cell.angle_gamma   90.00
#
_symmetry.space_group_name_H-M   'P 1'
#
loop_
_entity.id
_entity.type
_entity.pdbx_description
1 polymer ?
#
loop_
_entity_poly.entity_id
_entity_poly.type
_entity_poly.pdbx_seq_one_letter_code
_entity_poly.pdbx_strand_id
1 'polypeptide(L)'
;MPAIFVSEKGGMLYGKQAWQFIFKNYQLYPRAEIFGLQSDGKKVQYFLRELDFADHPRVFAYENEQKIMPSFQLDGFYPSKEVQPPSLLKTLLPITAPKAP
;
A
#
# COMPACT_ATOMS: atom_id res chain seq x y z
N MET A 1 3.38 -10.53 1.79
CA MET A 1 2.88 -9.14 1.56
C MET A 1 2.14 -8.69 2.81
N PRO A 2 2.29 -7.42 3.28
CA PRO A 2 1.43 -6.93 4.36
C PRO A 2 0.01 -6.99 3.85
N ALA A 3 -0.71 -8.00 4.31
CA ALA A 3 -2.01 -8.36 3.82
C ALA A 3 -2.99 -7.31 4.33
N ILE A 4 -3.20 -6.25 3.55
CA ILE A 4 -4.35 -5.37 3.76
C ILE A 4 -5.56 -6.28 3.64
N PHE A 5 -6.23 -6.46 4.78
CA PHE A 5 -7.47 -7.19 4.88
C PHE A 5 -8.60 -6.18 4.92
N VAL A 6 -9.70 -6.45 4.22
CA VAL A 6 -10.93 -5.68 4.39
C VAL A 6 -12.08 -6.66 4.60
N SER A 7 -12.85 -6.46 5.68
CA SER A 7 -14.10 -7.19 5.87
C SER A 7 -15.29 -6.28 6.08
N GLU A 8 -16.36 -6.60 5.36
CA GLU A 8 -17.71 -6.12 5.60
C GLU A 8 -18.66 -7.31 5.43
N LYS A 9 -19.47 -7.61 6.46
CA LYS A 9 -20.62 -8.53 6.46
C LYS A 9 -20.50 -9.75 5.50
N GLY A 10 -19.41 -10.50 5.57
CA GLY A 10 -19.24 -11.79 4.88
C GLY A 10 -18.22 -11.82 3.73
N GLY A 11 -17.69 -10.67 3.28
CA GLY A 11 -16.59 -10.61 2.32
C GLY A 11 -15.23 -10.44 2.99
N MET A 12 -14.19 -11.09 2.47
CA MET A 12 -12.79 -10.87 2.86
C MET A 12 -11.95 -10.59 1.61
N LEU A 13 -11.33 -9.42 1.53
CA LEU A 13 -10.42 -9.03 0.44
C LEU A 13 -8.99 -8.95 0.95
N TYR A 14 -8.02 -9.27 0.08
CA TYR A 14 -6.60 -9.29 0.42
C TYR A 14 -5.74 -8.51 -0.60
N GLY A 15 -4.65 -7.92 -0.11
CA GLY A 15 -3.59 -7.35 -0.95
C GLY A 15 -4.11 -6.32 -1.95
N LYS A 16 -3.85 -6.53 -3.24
CA LYS A 16 -4.27 -5.59 -4.31
C LYS A 16 -5.78 -5.43 -4.41
N GLN A 17 -6.56 -6.49 -4.17
CA GLN A 17 -8.02 -6.41 -4.25
C GLN A 17 -8.58 -5.58 -3.10
N ALA A 18 -8.07 -5.78 -1.88
CA ALA A 18 -8.39 -4.95 -0.72
C ALA A 18 -8.01 -3.48 -0.96
N TRP A 19 -6.82 -3.24 -1.49
CA TRP A 19 -6.37 -1.89 -1.87
C TRP A 19 -7.32 -1.22 -2.85
N GLN A 20 -7.67 -1.90 -3.94
CA GLN A 20 -8.59 -1.35 -4.95
C GLN A 20 -9.99 -1.09 -4.37
N PHE A 21 -10.47 -1.95 -3.48
CA PHE A 21 -11.74 -1.76 -2.80
C PHE A 21 -11.73 -0.51 -1.91
N ILE A 22 -10.69 -0.35 -1.09
CA ILE A 22 -10.51 0.80 -0.20
C ILE A 22 -10.57 2.10 -1.01
N PHE A 23 -9.72 2.26 -2.03
CA PHE A 23 -9.64 3.50 -2.81
C PHE A 23 -10.95 3.85 -3.52
N LYS A 24 -11.72 2.84 -3.94
CA LYS A 24 -12.98 3.06 -4.67
C LYS A 24 -14.17 3.27 -3.75
N ASN A 25 -14.15 2.75 -2.52
CA ASN A 25 -15.34 2.64 -1.70
C ASN A 25 -15.18 3.12 -0.25
N TYR A 26 -14.08 3.80 0.11
CA TYR A 26 -13.81 4.19 1.50
C TYR A 26 -14.93 5.03 2.16
N GLN A 27 -15.64 5.83 1.36
CA GLN A 27 -16.76 6.64 1.82
C GLN A 27 -18.04 5.83 2.04
N LEU A 28 -18.22 4.73 1.31
CA LEU A 28 -19.43 3.90 1.34
C LEU A 28 -19.40 2.87 2.47
N TYR A 29 -18.21 2.42 2.87
CA TYR A 29 -18.04 1.38 3.88
C TYR A 29 -17.19 1.84 5.07
N PRO A 30 -17.57 2.92 5.77
CA PRO A 30 -16.78 3.49 6.86
C PRO A 30 -16.60 2.54 8.06
N ARG A 31 -17.41 1.48 8.15
CA ARG A 31 -17.35 0.44 9.19
C ARG A 31 -16.58 -0.81 8.77
N ALA A 32 -16.07 -0.86 7.54
CA ALA A 32 -15.22 -1.96 7.14
C ALA A 32 -13.93 -1.93 7.95
N GLU A 33 -13.48 -3.10 8.39
CA GLU A 33 -12.27 -3.23 9.20
C GLU A 33 -11.07 -3.51 8.32
N ILE A 34 -9.98 -2.81 8.61
CA ILE A 34 -8.68 -2.98 8.00
C ILE A 34 -7.74 -3.60 9.02
N PHE A 35 -7.08 -4.68 8.61
CA PHE A 35 -5.99 -5.30 9.37
C PHE A 35 -4.72 -5.21 8.55
N GLY A 36 -3.60 -4.97 9.23
CA GLY A 36 -2.31 -4.81 8.57
C GLY A 36 -1.15 -4.69 9.54
N LEU A 37 -0.03 -4.19 9.01
CA LEU A 37 1.19 -3.92 9.76
C LEU A 37 1.53 -2.43 9.67
N GLN A 38 1.91 -1.84 10.79
CA GLN A 38 2.57 -0.53 10.81
C GLN A 38 4.02 -0.63 10.33
N SER A 39 4.64 0.51 10.04
CA SER A 39 6.05 0.58 9.62
C SER A 39 7.03 0.05 10.69
N ASP A 40 6.63 -0.01 11.96
CA ASP A 40 7.39 -0.64 13.04
C ASP A 40 7.14 -2.16 13.16
N GLY A 41 6.34 -2.75 12.27
CA GLY A 41 6.00 -4.17 12.25
C GLY A 41 4.88 -4.57 13.21
N LYS A 42 4.27 -3.64 13.95
CA LYS A 42 3.13 -3.96 14.83
C LYS A 42 1.88 -4.24 14.01
N LYS A 43 1.15 -5.27 14.44
CA LYS A 43 -0.19 -5.57 13.90
C LYS A 43 -1.16 -4.50 14.37
N VAL A 44 -1.99 -4.02 13.45
CA VAL A 44 -3.02 -3.03 13.72
C VAL A 44 -4.34 -3.43 13.11
N GLN A 45 -5.40 -2.91 13.72
CA GLN A 45 -6.77 -2.99 13.25
C GLN A 45 -7.34 -1.57 13.31
N TYR A 46 -7.89 -1.11 12.20
CA TYR A 46 -8.54 0.20 12.08
C TYR A 46 -9.86 0.05 11.34
N PHE A 47 -10.80 0.95 11.58
CA PHE A 47 -11.91 1.14 10.67
C PHE A 47 -11.48 1.98 9.47
N LEU A 48 -12.12 1.74 8.33
CA LEU A 48 -11.84 2.46 7.10
C LEU A 48 -11.96 3.99 7.26
N ARG A 49 -12.91 4.45 8.08
CA ARG A 49 -13.11 5.87 8.41
C ARG A 49 -11.98 6.52 9.22
N GLU A 50 -11.11 5.72 9.84
CA GLU A 50 -10.00 6.20 10.68
C GLU A 50 -8.74 6.46 9.84
N LEU A 51 -8.73 6.02 8.59
CA LEU A 51 -7.65 6.28 7.66
C LEU A 51 -7.85 7.62 6.95
N ASP A 52 -6.76 8.37 6.85
CA ASP A 52 -6.70 9.57 6.03
C ASP A 52 -6.37 9.18 4.58
N PHE A 53 -7.24 9.58 3.67
CA PHE A 53 -7.09 9.39 2.22
C PHE A 53 -6.79 10.70 1.47
N ALA A 54 -6.59 11.81 2.20
CA ALA A 54 -6.18 13.08 1.61
C ALA A 54 -4.71 13.07 1.17
N ASP A 55 -3.86 12.27 1.84
CA ASP A 55 -2.46 12.10 1.47
C ASP A 55 -2.26 10.95 0.47
N HIS A 56 -1.18 11.02 -0.30
CA HIS A 56 -0.82 9.97 -1.23
C HIS A 56 -0.33 8.72 -0.49
N PRO A 57 -0.63 7.51 -1.01
CA PRO A 57 -0.05 6.28 -0.52
C PRO A 57 1.47 6.31 -0.46
N ARG A 58 2.03 5.94 0.70
CA ARG A 58 3.47 5.72 0.84
C ARG A 58 3.81 4.31 0.39
N VAL A 59 4.92 4.19 -0.35
CA VAL A 59 5.41 2.90 -0.85
C VAL A 59 6.67 2.51 -0.10
N PHE A 60 6.73 1.29 0.40
CA PHE A 60 7.86 0.77 1.17
C PHE A 60 8.48 -0.43 0.47
N ALA A 61 9.82 -0.51 0.49
CA ALA A 61 10.57 -1.66 0.02
C ALA A 61 10.85 -2.62 1.18
N TYR A 62 10.69 -3.91 0.92
CA TYR A 62 11.00 -4.99 1.86
C TYR A 62 12.07 -5.88 1.23
N GLU A 63 12.99 -6.39 2.06
CA GLU A 63 14.06 -7.29 1.61
C GLU A 63 13.52 -8.58 0.99
N ASN A 64 12.45 -9.13 1.58
CA ASN A 64 11.75 -10.32 1.10
C ASN A 64 10.32 -10.38 1.68
N GLU A 65 9.57 -11.41 1.29
CA GLU A 65 8.16 -11.56 1.64
C GLU A 65 7.90 -11.89 3.12
N GLN A 66 8.91 -12.37 3.85
CA GLN A 66 8.83 -12.78 5.25
C GLN A 66 9.12 -11.62 6.22
N LYS A 67 9.74 -10.54 5.76
CA LYS A 67 10.03 -9.38 6.60
C LYS A 67 8.78 -8.53 6.83
N ILE A 68 8.57 -8.15 8.10
CA ILE A 68 7.44 -7.32 8.54
C ILE A 68 7.83 -5.85 8.75
N MET A 69 9.12 -5.53 8.70
CA MET A 69 9.64 -4.17 8.75
C MET A 69 10.19 -3.78 7.38
N PRO A 70 9.89 -2.58 6.88
CA PRO A 70 10.41 -2.10 5.61
C PRO A 70 11.89 -1.75 5.75
N SER A 71 12.66 -1.96 4.68
CA SER A 71 14.06 -1.54 4.60
C SER A 71 14.18 -0.02 4.42
N PHE A 72 13.32 0.55 3.57
CA PHE A 72 13.24 1.99 3.31
C PHE A 72 11.92 2.36 2.63
N GLN A 73 11.55 3.65 2.72
CA GLN A 73 10.46 4.24 1.94
C GLN A 73 10.97 4.59 0.53
N LEU A 74 10.14 4.37 -0.47
CA LEU A 74 10.35 4.83 -1.84
C LEU A 74 9.59 6.13 -2.05
N ASP A 75 10.31 7.18 -2.45
CA ASP A 75 9.72 8.49 -2.80
C ASP A 75 9.57 8.68 -4.32
N GLY A 76 10.21 7.82 -5.11
CA GLY A 76 10.21 7.86 -6.56
C GLY A 76 10.97 6.67 -7.13
N PHE A 77 10.85 6.46 -8.44
CA PHE A 77 11.65 5.45 -9.13
C PHE A 77 12.02 5.91 -10.54
N TYR A 78 13.08 5.31 -11.07
CA TYR A 78 13.49 5.46 -12.46
C TYR A 78 13.39 4.10 -13.16
N PRO A 79 12.52 3.94 -14.18
CA PRO A 79 12.44 2.71 -14.94
C PRO A 79 13.66 2.55 -15.84
N SER A 80 14.36 1.41 -15.74
CA SER A 80 15.33 1.02 -16.77
C SER A 80 14.57 0.55 -18.02
N LYS A 81 15.23 0.63 -19.19
CA LYS A 81 14.66 0.07 -20.44
C LYS A 81 14.52 -1.45 -20.40
N GLU A 82 15.29 -2.12 -19.53
CA GLU A 82 15.38 -3.58 -19.45
C GLU A 82 14.31 -4.18 -18.54
N VAL A 83 13.89 -3.45 -17.51
CA VAL A 83 12.92 -3.94 -16.52
C VAL A 83 11.71 -3.01 -16.50
N GLN A 84 10.57 -3.51 -16.99
CA GLN A 84 9.32 -2.79 -16.85
C GLN A 84 8.83 -2.88 -15.40
N PRO A 85 8.65 -1.74 -14.70
CA PRO A 85 8.17 -1.76 -13.34
C PRO A 85 6.68 -2.13 -13.30
N PRO A 86 6.21 -2.77 -12.21
CA PRO A 86 4.80 -3.01 -11.98
C PRO A 86 3.95 -1.75 -12.20
N SER A 87 2.82 -1.91 -12.88
CA SER A 87 1.93 -0.79 -13.21
C SER A 87 1.47 0.00 -11.98
N LEU A 88 1.32 -0.66 -10.83
CA LEU A 88 0.94 -0.02 -9.58
C LEU A 88 1.98 1.01 -9.11
N LEU A 89 3.28 0.74 -9.28
CA LEU A 89 4.33 1.69 -8.89
C LEU A 89 4.23 2.98 -9.71
N LYS A 90 3.92 2.88 -11.00
CA LYS A 90 3.72 4.05 -11.88
C LYS A 90 2.55 4.93 -11.45
N THR A 91 1.57 4.37 -10.74
CA THR A 91 0.40 5.11 -10.23
C THR A 91 0.68 5.74 -8.86
N LEU A 92 1.51 5.11 -8.04
CA LEU A 92 1.73 5.52 -6.65
C LEU A 92 2.97 6.40 -6.46
N LEU A 93 3.95 6.32 -7.36
CA LEU A 93 5.21 7.05 -7.24
C LEU A 93 5.49 7.90 -8.47
N PRO A 94 6.09 9.10 -8.30
CA PRO A 94 6.56 9.89 -9.41
C PRO A 94 7.72 9.20 -10.12
N ILE A 95 7.77 9.35 -11.44
CA ILE A 95 8.93 8.98 -12.25
C ILE A 95 9.96 10.10 -12.12
N THR A 96 11.09 9.81 -11.47
CA THR A 96 12.15 10.80 -11.22
C THR A 96 13.35 10.55 -12.12
N ALA A 97 13.96 11.61 -12.65
CA ALA A 97 15.22 11.52 -13.37
C ALA A 97 16.36 11.10 -12.41
N PRO A 98 17.38 10.37 -12.88
CA PRO A 98 18.54 10.08 -12.05
C PRO A 98 19.20 11.39 -11.61
N LYS A 99 19.34 11.58 -10.29
CA LYS A 99 20.12 12.68 -9.75
C LYS A 99 21.58 12.41 -10.12
N ALA A 100 22.20 13.31 -10.89
CA ALA A 100 23.62 13.20 -11.21
C ALA A 100 24.44 13.18 -9.90
N PRO A 101 25.50 12.35 -9.82
CA PRO A 101 26.34 12.23 -8.63
C PRO A 101 27.04 13.54 -8.27
#